data_AF-A0A522B8S3-F1
#
_entry.id   AF-A0A522B8S3-F1
#
_cell.length_a   1.000
_cell.length_b   1.000
_cell.length_c   1.000
_cell.angle_alpha   90.00
_cell.angle_beta   90.00
_cell.angle_gamma   90.00
#
_symmetry.space_group_name_H-M   'P 1'
#
loop_
_entity.id
_entity.type
_entity.pdbx_description
1 polymer ?
#
loop_
_entity_poly.entity_id
_entity_poly.type
_entity_poly.pdbx_seq_one_letter_code
_entity_poly.pdbx_strand_id
1 'polypeptide(L)'
;MSNAHPDPGEKESDRALFMLGNGRAEEASATIARVLLAHPESPSAHRAMAMILVHRADFHEAEKSLLLAIRYSPMVNHSCYSELGEVLIQLGRTEEAVEKLSVAIESMNAIGDTWELSSASFARAFANFKLGNFEDALRDLEFVDEGFFYYGDELWNKSRVLKEISIFSKNRG
;
A
#
# COMPACT_ATOMS: atom_id res chain seq x y z
N MET A 1 2.86 -16.32 25.56
CA MET A 1 2.81 -17.10 24.31
C MET A 1 1.48 -16.76 23.65
N SER A 2 1.49 -15.94 22.60
CA SER A 2 0.26 -15.52 21.92
C SER A 2 -0.28 -16.71 21.13
N ASN A 3 -1.46 -17.22 21.49
CA ASN A 3 -2.25 -18.12 20.66
C ASN A 3 -2.86 -17.29 19.52
N ALA A 4 -2.02 -16.79 18.60
CA ALA A 4 -2.51 -16.30 17.34
C ALA A 4 -3.01 -17.54 16.57
N HIS A 5 -4.33 -17.70 16.51
CA HIS A 5 -4.90 -18.64 15.56
C HIS A 5 -4.43 -18.22 14.16
N PRO A 6 -3.91 -19.15 13.34
CA PRO A 6 -3.52 -18.83 11.97
C PRO A 6 -4.71 -18.23 11.25
N ASP A 7 -4.46 -17.16 10.47
CA ASP A 7 -5.51 -16.44 9.76
C ASP A 7 -6.25 -17.39 8.82
N PRO A 8 -7.57 -17.60 9.03
CA PRO A 8 -8.32 -18.55 8.23
C PRO A 8 -8.43 -18.07 6.78
N GLY A 9 -7.76 -18.78 5.86
CA GLY A 9 -7.76 -18.43 4.44
C GLY A 9 -6.55 -17.61 3.98
N GLU A 10 -5.52 -17.45 4.81
CA GLU A 10 -4.22 -16.87 4.44
C GLU A 10 -3.65 -17.52 3.18
N LYS A 11 -3.58 -18.86 3.14
CA LYS A 11 -3.05 -19.61 2.00
C LYS A 11 -3.84 -19.37 0.71
N GLU A 12 -5.17 -19.37 0.81
CA GLU A 12 -6.06 -19.08 -0.31
C GLU A 12 -5.92 -17.62 -0.77
N SER A 13 -5.61 -16.71 0.16
CA SER A 13 -5.37 -15.29 -0.10
C SER A 13 -4.06 -15.08 -0.85
N ASP A 14 -2.97 -15.71 -0.42
CA ASP A 14 -1.68 -15.69 -1.13
C ASP A 14 -1.83 -16.26 -2.54
N ARG A 15 -2.58 -17.35 -2.67
CA ARG A 15 -2.88 -17.95 -3.98
C ARG A 15 -3.66 -16.99 -4.87
N ALA A 16 -4.64 -16.27 -4.32
CA ALA A 16 -5.39 -15.28 -5.08
C ALA A 16 -4.53 -14.08 -5.50
N LEU A 17 -3.63 -13.60 -4.64
CA LEU A 17 -2.65 -12.57 -4.98
C LEU A 17 -1.70 -13.03 -6.10
N PHE A 18 -1.25 -14.28 -6.05
CA PHE A 18 -0.47 -14.88 -7.14
C PHE A 18 -1.28 -14.97 -8.44
N MET A 19 -2.56 -15.34 -8.39
CA MET A 19 -3.44 -15.33 -9.56
C MET A 19 -3.58 -13.92 -10.14
N LEU A 20 -3.77 -12.91 -9.28
CA LEU A 20 -3.88 -11.51 -9.68
C LEU A 20 -2.60 -11.06 -10.43
N GLY A 21 -1.42 -11.37 -9.90
CA GLY A 21 -0.14 -11.06 -10.55
C GLY A 21 0.07 -11.74 -11.91
N ASN A 22 -0.66 -12.83 -12.19
CA ASN A 22 -0.67 -13.50 -13.50
C ASN A 22 -1.82 -13.05 -14.41
N GLY A 23 -2.50 -11.94 -14.10
CA GLY A 23 -3.60 -11.39 -14.89
C GLY A 23 -4.92 -12.15 -14.76
N ARG A 24 -5.06 -13.04 -13.77
CA ARG A 24 -6.26 -13.87 -13.53
C ARG A 24 -7.15 -13.26 -12.45
N ALA A 25 -7.53 -11.99 -12.63
CA ALA A 25 -8.24 -11.20 -11.62
C ALA A 25 -9.62 -11.77 -11.25
N GLU A 26 -10.34 -12.35 -12.20
CA GLU A 26 -11.67 -12.95 -12.00
C GLU A 26 -11.58 -14.21 -11.12
N GLU A 27 -10.57 -15.06 -11.35
CA GLU A 27 -10.34 -16.28 -10.57
C GLU A 27 -9.87 -15.96 -9.15
N ALA A 28 -9.03 -14.93 -9.00
CA ALA A 28 -8.63 -14.39 -7.71
C ALA A 28 -9.89 -13.93 -6.94
N SER A 29 -10.75 -13.15 -7.58
CA SER A 29 -11.99 -12.63 -6.97
C SER A 29 -12.94 -13.74 -6.53
N ALA A 30 -13.15 -14.75 -7.37
CA ALA A 30 -13.98 -15.92 -7.02
C ALA A 30 -13.37 -16.77 -5.89
N THR A 31 -12.05 -16.83 -5.79
CA THR A 31 -11.36 -17.53 -4.69
C THR A 31 -11.56 -16.79 -3.38
N ILE A 32 -11.28 -15.48 -3.35
CA ILE A 32 -11.44 -14.67 -2.13
C ILE A 32 -12.90 -14.60 -1.69
N ALA A 33 -13.85 -14.50 -2.62
CA ALA A 33 -15.28 -14.50 -2.27
C ALA A 33 -15.69 -15.77 -1.50
N ARG A 34 -15.13 -16.94 -1.85
CA ARG A 34 -15.37 -18.19 -1.10
C ARG A 34 -14.72 -18.18 0.28
N VAL A 35 -13.52 -17.61 0.39
CA VAL A 35 -12.84 -17.46 1.69
C VAL A 35 -13.67 -16.56 2.60
N LEU A 36 -14.09 -15.39 2.13
CA LEU A 36 -14.90 -14.44 2.91
C LEU A 36 -16.29 -14.99 3.25
N LEU A 37 -16.85 -15.89 2.44
CA LEU A 37 -18.10 -16.57 2.78
C LEU A 37 -17.93 -17.55 3.94
N ALA A 38 -16.81 -18.28 3.99
CA ALA A 38 -16.51 -19.24 5.06
C ALA A 38 -15.94 -18.56 6.32
N HIS A 39 -15.16 -17.50 6.12
CA HIS A 39 -14.38 -16.80 7.13
C HIS A 39 -14.49 -15.27 6.92
N PRO A 40 -15.62 -14.66 7.30
CA PRO A 40 -15.87 -13.23 7.06
C PRO A 40 -14.91 -12.27 7.76
N GLU A 41 -14.17 -12.76 8.76
CA GLU A 41 -13.24 -12.00 9.60
C GLU A 41 -11.77 -12.24 9.24
N SER A 42 -11.46 -12.93 8.14
CA SER A 42 -10.09 -13.16 7.70
C SER A 42 -9.42 -11.85 7.25
N PRO A 43 -8.39 -11.35 7.96
CA PRO A 43 -7.69 -10.15 7.53
C PRO A 43 -6.97 -10.31 6.19
N SER A 44 -6.35 -11.46 5.90
CA SER A 44 -5.68 -11.71 4.62
C SER A 44 -6.66 -11.76 3.46
N ALA A 45 -7.86 -12.31 3.66
CA ALA A 45 -8.88 -12.32 2.62
C ALA A 45 -9.39 -10.92 2.28
N HIS A 46 -9.58 -10.08 3.31
CA HIS A 46 -9.93 -8.66 3.11
C HIS A 46 -8.81 -7.88 2.41
N ARG A 47 -7.54 -8.11 2.78
CA ARG A 47 -6.39 -7.53 2.09
C ARG A 47 -6.32 -7.96 0.62
N ALA A 48 -6.45 -9.25 0.35
CA ALA A 48 -6.44 -9.76 -1.02
C ALA A 48 -7.62 -9.24 -1.85
N MET A 49 -8.81 -9.11 -1.26
CA MET A 49 -9.94 -8.44 -1.90
C MET A 49 -9.61 -7.00 -2.25
N ALA A 50 -8.97 -6.25 -1.34
CA ALA A 50 -8.56 -4.89 -1.62
C ALA A 50 -7.61 -4.79 -2.81
N MET A 51 -6.63 -5.68 -2.92
CA MET A 51 -5.69 -5.68 -4.06
C MET A 51 -6.38 -5.97 -5.38
N ILE A 52 -7.36 -6.87 -5.39
CA ILE A 52 -8.20 -7.15 -6.56
C ILE A 52 -9.02 -5.91 -6.94
N LEU A 53 -9.55 -5.17 -5.96
CA LEU A 53 -10.30 -3.94 -6.18
C LEU A 53 -9.41 -2.80 -6.69
N VAL A 54 -8.18 -2.67 -6.17
CA VAL A 54 -7.16 -1.75 -6.68
C VAL A 54 -6.85 -2.04 -8.15
N HIS A 55 -6.66 -3.31 -8.52
CA HIS A 55 -6.44 -3.70 -9.91
C HIS A 55 -7.62 -3.33 -10.83
N ARG A 56 -8.83 -3.21 -10.28
CA ARG A 56 -10.04 -2.77 -10.99
C ARG A 56 -10.28 -1.25 -10.91
N ALA A 57 -9.40 -0.51 -10.25
CA ALA A 57 -9.56 0.91 -9.92
C ALA A 57 -10.79 1.23 -9.04
N ASP A 58 -11.33 0.22 -8.33
CA ASP A 58 -12.45 0.36 -7.39
C ASP A 58 -11.96 0.83 -6.01
N PHE A 59 -11.30 1.99 -5.96
CA PHE A 59 -10.55 2.46 -4.79
C PHE A 59 -11.38 2.65 -3.52
N HIS A 60 -12.65 3.04 -3.64
CA HIS A 60 -13.54 3.22 -2.47
C HIS A 60 -13.85 1.88 -1.77
N GLU A 61 -14.04 0.80 -2.53
CA GLU A 61 -14.28 -0.53 -1.96
C GLU A 61 -12.96 -1.16 -1.47
N ALA A 62 -11.84 -0.86 -2.14
CA ALA A 62 -10.52 -1.26 -1.68
C ALA A 62 -10.22 -0.69 -0.29
N GLU A 63 -10.50 0.61 -0.08
CA GLU A 63 -10.36 1.26 1.23
C GLU A 63 -11.15 0.51 2.31
N LYS A 64 -12.45 0.24 2.07
CA LYS A 64 -13.28 -0.49 3.05
C LYS A 64 -12.70 -1.85 3.38
N SER A 65 -12.20 -2.57 2.39
CA SER A 65 -11.60 -3.90 2.57
C SER A 65 -10.30 -3.81 3.39
N LEU A 66 -9.43 -2.83 3.14
CA LEU A 66 -8.22 -2.60 3.94
C LEU A 66 -8.53 -2.21 5.38
N LEU A 67 -9.55 -1.37 5.60
CA LEU A 67 -10.00 -1.01 6.95
C LEU A 67 -10.52 -2.22 7.73
N LEU A 68 -11.19 -3.16 7.06
CA LEU A 68 -11.57 -4.44 7.66
C LEU A 68 -10.36 -5.31 7.98
N ALA A 69 -9.39 -5.44 7.06
CA ALA A 69 -8.15 -6.18 7.30
C ALA A 69 -7.38 -5.65 8.53
N ILE A 70 -7.27 -4.32 8.65
CA ILE A 70 -6.65 -3.65 9.80
C ILE A 70 -7.46 -3.89 11.08
N ARG A 71 -8.79 -3.82 11.02
CA ARG A 71 -9.67 -4.06 12.17
C ARG A 71 -9.54 -5.49 12.70
N TYR A 72 -9.48 -6.48 11.82
CA TYR A 72 -9.44 -7.89 12.21
C TYR A 72 -8.04 -8.36 12.66
N SER A 73 -6.97 -7.71 12.19
CA SER A 73 -5.62 -7.91 12.75
C SER A 73 -4.81 -6.60 12.81
N PRO A 74 -4.92 -5.86 13.93
CA PRO A 74 -4.23 -4.58 14.09
C PRO A 74 -2.71 -4.69 14.25
N MET A 75 -2.20 -5.85 14.69
CA MET A 75 -0.80 -6.01 15.13
C MET A 75 0.15 -6.54 14.06
N VAL A 76 -0.37 -7.09 12.94
CA VAL A 76 0.44 -7.84 11.95
C VAL A 76 0.47 -7.18 10.57
N ASN A 77 -0.37 -6.18 10.32
CA ASN A 77 -0.67 -5.74 8.95
C ASN A 77 -0.02 -4.39 8.57
N HIS A 78 1.31 -4.27 8.68
CA HIS A 78 2.06 -3.07 8.23
C HIS A 78 1.81 -2.79 6.74
N SER A 79 1.77 -3.86 5.93
CA SER A 79 1.47 -3.79 4.49
C SER A 79 0.08 -3.21 4.23
N CYS A 80 -0.94 -3.50 5.05
CA CYS A 80 -2.28 -2.92 4.88
C CYS A 80 -2.32 -1.41 5.12
N TYR A 81 -1.48 -0.88 6.03
CA TYR A 81 -1.36 0.57 6.20
C TYR A 81 -0.68 1.24 5.00
N SER A 82 0.34 0.59 4.43
CA SER A 82 0.98 1.07 3.20
C SER A 82 0.00 1.08 2.02
N GLU A 83 -0.67 -0.05 1.79
CA GLU A 83 -1.68 -0.23 0.74
C GLU A 83 -2.85 0.77 0.92
N LEU A 84 -3.28 1.02 2.16
CA LEU A 84 -4.30 2.02 2.45
C LEU A 84 -3.82 3.42 2.10
N GLY A 85 -2.56 3.74 2.41
CA GLY A 85 -1.93 4.99 2.00
C GLY A 85 -1.96 5.18 0.48
N GLU A 86 -1.57 4.16 -0.27
CA GLU A 86 -1.61 4.20 -1.74
C GLU A 86 -3.03 4.39 -2.28
N VAL A 87 -4.01 3.67 -1.74
CA VAL A 87 -5.43 3.84 -2.08
C VAL A 87 -5.88 5.27 -1.79
N LEU A 88 -5.50 5.85 -0.65
CA LEU A 88 -5.86 7.23 -0.29
C LEU A 88 -5.25 8.26 -1.25
N ILE A 89 -4.04 8.02 -1.77
CA ILE A 89 -3.44 8.85 -2.83
C ILE A 89 -4.31 8.83 -4.09
N GLN A 90 -4.81 7.66 -4.49
CA GLN A 90 -5.70 7.51 -5.67
C GLN A 90 -7.06 8.19 -5.45
N LEU A 91 -7.53 8.21 -4.20
CA LEU A 91 -8.75 8.90 -3.80
C LEU A 91 -8.57 10.42 -3.66
N GLY A 92 -7.35 10.95 -3.83
CA GLY A 92 -7.03 12.36 -3.64
C GLY A 92 -6.96 12.82 -2.18
N ARG A 93 -7.09 11.90 -1.22
CA ARG A 93 -7.00 12.14 0.23
C ARG A 93 -5.55 12.07 0.69
N THR A 94 -4.73 12.96 0.13
CA THR A 94 -3.27 12.87 0.18
C THR A 94 -2.71 13.09 1.58
N GLU A 95 -3.31 13.97 2.38
CA GLU A 95 -2.94 14.22 3.77
C GLU A 95 -3.13 12.97 4.63
N GLU A 96 -4.29 12.30 4.50
CA GLU A 96 -4.57 11.05 5.21
C GLU A 96 -3.64 9.93 4.75
N ALA A 97 -3.24 9.90 3.48
CA ALA A 97 -2.26 8.95 2.98
C ALA A 97 -0.91 9.07 3.70
N VAL A 98 -0.42 10.30 3.90
CA VAL A 98 0.84 10.54 4.64
C VAL A 98 0.76 9.99 6.07
N GLU A 99 -0.39 10.14 6.74
CA GLU A 99 -0.59 9.58 8.08
C GLU A 99 -0.49 8.04 8.07
N LYS A 100 -1.19 7.36 7.15
CA LYS A 100 -1.18 5.89 7.10
C LYS A 100 0.18 5.33 6.69
N LEU A 101 0.85 5.98 5.74
CA LEU A 101 2.19 5.59 5.31
C LEU A 101 3.22 5.79 6.41
N SER A 102 3.07 6.82 7.24
CA SER A 102 3.95 7.02 8.40
C SER A 102 3.82 5.89 9.42
N VAL A 103 2.58 5.46 9.71
CA VAL A 103 2.35 4.29 10.58
C VAL A 103 2.98 3.02 10.01
N ALA A 104 2.89 2.80 8.69
CA ALA A 104 3.49 1.67 8.01
C ALA A 104 5.03 1.69 8.13
N ILE A 105 5.66 2.81 7.80
CA ILE A 105 7.12 3.02 7.84
C ILE A 105 7.67 2.85 9.26
N GLU A 106 7.01 3.44 10.26
CA GLU A 106 7.41 3.29 11.67
C GLU A 106 7.36 1.83 12.11
N SER A 107 6.32 1.10 11.72
CA SER A 107 6.17 -0.33 12.04
C SER A 107 7.24 -1.17 11.35
N MET A 108 7.51 -0.93 10.05
CA MET A 108 8.53 -1.63 9.27
C MET A 108 9.95 -1.41 9.82
N ASN A 109 10.27 -0.18 10.21
CA ASN A 109 11.53 0.16 10.87
C ASN A 109 11.70 -0.57 12.20
N ALA A 110 10.62 -0.74 12.97
CA ALA A 110 10.66 -1.43 14.26
C ALA A 110 10.96 -2.93 14.11
N ILE A 111 10.53 -3.56 13.01
CA ILE A 111 10.72 -5.00 12.75
C ILE A 111 11.95 -5.31 11.87
N GLY A 112 12.53 -4.30 11.22
CA GLY A 112 13.69 -4.45 10.32
C GLY A 112 13.34 -4.99 8.93
N ASP A 113 12.09 -4.87 8.49
CA ASP A 113 11.68 -5.23 7.13
C ASP A 113 12.05 -4.10 6.17
N THR A 114 12.97 -4.39 5.25
CA THR A 114 13.58 -3.38 4.37
C THR A 114 12.94 -3.31 2.99
N TRP A 115 12.23 -4.34 2.53
CA TRP A 115 11.69 -4.36 1.16
C TRP A 115 10.40 -3.55 1.05
N GLU A 116 9.43 -3.77 1.95
CA GLU A 116 8.18 -3.00 1.95
C GLU A 116 8.41 -1.54 2.36
N LEU A 117 9.48 -1.27 3.12
CA LEU A 117 9.89 0.07 3.52
C LEU A 117 10.17 0.99 2.32
N SER A 118 10.81 0.48 1.27
CA SER A 118 11.13 1.27 0.06
C SER A 118 9.85 1.71 -0.66
N SER A 119 8.86 0.81 -0.78
CA SER A 119 7.57 1.11 -1.39
C SER A 119 6.78 2.14 -0.58
N ALA A 120 6.66 1.92 0.73
CA ALA A 120 5.95 2.84 1.62
C ALA A 120 6.62 4.22 1.67
N SER A 121 7.96 4.26 1.71
CA SER A 121 8.73 5.51 1.68
C SER A 121 8.55 6.24 0.35
N PHE A 122 8.55 5.55 -0.77
CA PHE A 122 8.27 6.17 -2.06
C PHE A 122 6.84 6.73 -2.14
N ALA A 123 5.83 5.96 -1.71
CA ALA A 123 4.45 6.42 -1.70
C ALA A 123 4.29 7.67 -0.80
N ARG A 124 4.97 7.71 0.36
CA ARG A 124 4.93 8.88 1.24
C ARG A 124 5.67 10.07 0.64
N ALA A 125 6.81 9.84 0.00
CA ALA A 125 7.53 10.87 -0.75
C ALA A 125 6.66 11.49 -1.84
N PHE A 126 5.93 10.66 -2.59
CA PHE A 126 5.04 11.11 -3.64
C PHE A 126 3.84 11.89 -3.10
N ALA A 127 3.25 11.45 -1.99
CA ALA A 127 2.21 12.19 -1.30
C ALA A 127 2.72 13.56 -0.79
N ASN A 128 3.87 13.60 -0.14
CA ASN A 128 4.51 14.83 0.31
C ASN A 128 4.85 15.78 -0.85
N PHE A 129 5.32 15.24 -1.99
CA PHE A 129 5.53 16.01 -3.20
C PHE A 129 4.24 16.66 -3.70
N LYS A 130 3.12 15.91 -3.77
CA LYS A 130 1.81 16.45 -4.16
C LYS A 130 1.32 17.57 -3.23
N LEU A 131 1.63 17.48 -1.94
CA LEU A 131 1.29 18.49 -0.93
C LEU A 131 2.24 19.71 -0.95
N GLY A 132 3.37 19.63 -1.67
CA GLY A 132 4.40 20.66 -1.67
C GLY A 132 5.37 20.58 -0.49
N ASN A 133 5.32 19.51 0.30
CA ASN A 133 6.22 19.23 1.43
C ASN A 133 7.54 18.66 0.90
N PHE A 134 8.30 19.47 0.16
CA PHE A 134 9.47 18.99 -0.58
C PHE A 134 10.59 18.48 0.32
N GLU A 135 10.79 19.05 1.51
CA GLU A 135 11.82 18.58 2.44
C GLU A 135 11.53 17.17 2.94
N ASP A 136 10.27 16.88 3.29
CA ASP A 136 9.84 15.55 3.72
C ASP A 136 9.88 14.56 2.56
N ALA A 137 9.47 14.99 1.36
CA ALA A 137 9.58 14.16 0.16
C ALA A 137 11.03 13.77 -0.14
N LEU A 138 11.98 14.71 -0.03
CA LEU A 138 13.41 14.43 -0.23
C LEU A 138 13.95 13.47 0.82
N ARG A 139 13.58 13.65 2.09
CA ARG A 139 13.99 12.76 3.20
C ARG A 139 13.51 11.33 2.95
N ASP A 140 12.27 11.16 2.52
CA ASP A 140 11.70 9.84 2.25
C ASP A 140 12.40 9.14 1.07
N LEU A 141 12.80 9.89 0.04
CA LEU A 141 13.51 9.34 -1.13
C LEU A 141 14.94 8.86 -0.81
N GLU A 142 15.55 9.27 0.29
CA GLU A 142 16.86 8.75 0.71
C GLU A 142 16.82 7.24 0.97
N PHE A 143 15.65 6.74 1.41
CA PHE A 143 15.41 5.32 1.72
C PHE A 143 14.87 4.52 0.54
N VAL A 144 14.67 5.16 -0.62
CA VAL A 144 14.17 4.51 -1.83
C VAL A 144 15.34 4.15 -2.74
N ASP A 145 15.42 2.86 -3.08
CA ASP A 145 16.41 2.34 -4.02
C ASP A 145 16.22 2.97 -5.42
N GLU A 146 17.32 3.32 -6.09
CA GLU A 146 17.29 3.93 -7.44
C GLU A 146 16.58 3.06 -8.50
N GLY A 147 16.49 1.75 -8.27
CA GLY A 147 15.80 0.79 -9.14
C GLY A 147 14.32 0.60 -8.84
N PHE A 148 13.76 1.26 -7.82
CA PHE A 148 12.35 1.13 -7.46
C PHE A 148 11.44 1.89 -8.44
N PHE A 149 10.43 1.21 -8.97
CA PHE A 149 9.41 1.78 -9.84
C PHE A 149 8.04 1.70 -9.18
N TYR A 150 7.34 2.83 -9.11
CA TYR A 150 5.96 2.87 -8.65
C TYR A 150 5.02 2.70 -9.83
N TYR A 151 4.10 1.74 -9.74
CA TYR A 151 3.17 1.43 -10.81
C TYR A 151 1.98 2.40 -10.80
N GLY A 152 1.75 3.08 -11.93
CA GLY A 152 0.61 3.97 -12.19
C GLY A 152 0.55 4.36 -13.67
N ASP A 153 -0.44 5.16 -14.08
CA ASP A 153 -0.63 5.61 -15.49
C ASP A 153 0.59 6.35 -16.07
N GLU A 154 1.40 6.92 -15.18
CA GLU A 154 2.72 7.46 -15.49
C GLU A 154 3.77 6.78 -14.60
N LEU A 155 4.92 6.40 -15.19
CA LEU A 155 6.06 5.88 -14.45
C LEU A 155 6.62 6.97 -13.53
N TRP A 156 6.18 6.95 -12.27
CA TRP A 156 6.78 7.73 -11.19
C TRP A 156 7.89 6.90 -10.56
N ASN A 157 9.08 7.48 -10.53
CA ASN A 157 10.24 6.91 -9.86
C ASN A 157 10.97 8.01 -9.12
N LYS A 158 11.93 7.61 -8.28
CA LYS A 158 12.72 8.53 -7.47
C LYS A 158 13.33 9.66 -8.32
N SER A 159 13.99 9.31 -9.43
CA SER A 159 14.66 10.29 -10.30
C SER A 159 13.69 11.33 -10.88
N ARG A 160 12.46 10.92 -11.22
CA ARG A 160 11.43 11.84 -11.72
C ARG A 160 10.95 12.79 -10.63
N VAL A 161 10.63 12.28 -9.44
CA VAL A 161 10.20 13.14 -8.32
C VAL A 161 11.29 14.16 -7.96
N LEU A 162 12.56 13.73 -7.90
CA LEU A 162 13.71 14.62 -7.65
C LEU A 162 13.82 15.74 -8.71
N LYS A 163 13.64 15.39 -9.99
CA LYS A 163 13.67 16.37 -11.09
C LYS A 163 12.57 17.41 -10.95
N GLU A 164 11.34 16.99 -10.66
CA GLU A 164 10.21 17.90 -10.49
C GLU A 164 10.41 18.84 -9.30
N ILE A 165 10.84 18.32 -8.14
CA ILE A 165 11.18 19.15 -6.97
C ILE A 165 12.25 20.20 -7.32
N SER A 166 13.28 19.83 -8.10
CA SER A 166 14.31 20.77 -8.55
C SER A 166 13.77 21.87 -9.47
N ILE A 167 12.80 21.57 -10.33
CA ILE A 167 12.16 22.56 -11.20
C ILE A 167 11.32 23.53 -10.36
N PHE A 168 10.50 23.02 -9.44
CA PHE A 168 9.64 23.85 -8.60
C PHE A 168 10.42 24.77 -7.67
N SER A 169 11.50 24.28 -7.07
CA SER A 169 12.39 25.07 -6.21
C SER A 169 13.11 26.20 -6.95
N LYS A 170 13.52 25.98 -8.20
CA LYS A 170 14.16 27.01 -9.04
C LYS A 170 13.20 28.11 -9.50
N ASN A 171 11.91 27.80 -9.65
CA ASN A 171 10.90 28.76 -10.11
C ASN A 171 10.32 29.64 -8.98
N ARG A 172 10.72 29.41 -7.72
CA ARG A 172 10.26 30.19 -6.54
C ARG A 172 11.35 31.09 -5.94
N GLY A 173 12.56 31.11 -6.50
CA GLY A 173 13.64 32.04 -6.14
C GLY A 173 13.80 33.15 -7.16
#